data_AF-A0A927XKY6-F1
#
_entry.id   AF-A0A927XKY6-F1
#
_cell.length_a   1.000
_cell.length_b   1.000
_cell.length_c   1.000
_cell.angle_alpha   90.00
_cell.angle_beta   90.00
_cell.angle_gamma   90.00
#
_symmetry.space_group_name_H-M   'P 1'
#
loop_
_entity.id
_entity.type
_entity.pdbx_description
1 polymer ?
#
loop_
_entity_poly.entity_id
_entity_poly.type
_entity_poly.pdbx_seq_one_letter_code
_entity_poly.pdbx_strand_id
1 'polypeptide(L)'
;RHFMEIRGIGIIDIKAMYGIGSVMMTKSVDLVIHLEHWKEKKAYDRLGLTDDFTTIMDVRVPQIVLPVRPGRNLAIVIEVAARNFTLKRTGYSAAKELDRRLNEMMTKGKID
;
A
#
# COMPACT_ATOMS: atom_id res chain seq x y z
N ARG A 1 -9.91 25.29 -1.38
CA ARG A 1 -9.90 23.90 -1.90
C ARG A 1 -8.50 23.63 -2.44
N HIS A 2 -7.98 22.40 -2.41
CA HIS A 2 -6.57 22.06 -2.75
C HIS A 2 -5.50 22.57 -1.78
N PHE A 3 -5.90 23.04 -0.60
CA PHE A 3 -4.96 23.43 0.45
C PHE A 3 -4.56 22.22 1.29
N MET A 4 -3.31 22.23 1.77
CA MET A 4 -2.77 21.25 2.72
C MET A 4 -2.08 22.00 3.86
N GLU A 5 -2.22 21.50 5.09
CA GLU A 5 -1.45 21.98 6.23
C GLU A 5 -0.20 21.11 6.39
N ILE A 6 0.94 21.76 6.61
CA ILE A 6 2.19 21.10 6.93
C ILE A 6 2.75 21.75 8.19
N ARG A 7 2.89 20.95 9.25
CA ARG A 7 3.43 21.43 10.52
C ARG A 7 4.83 22.02 10.33
N GLY A 8 5.04 23.21 10.88
CA GLY A 8 6.30 23.97 10.76
C GLY A 8 6.43 24.82 9.49
N ILE A 9 5.52 24.66 8.53
CA ILE A 9 5.48 25.48 7.29
C ILE A 9 4.21 26.32 7.24
N GLY A 10 3.05 25.73 7.57
CA GLY A 10 1.73 26.37 7.49
C GLY A 10 0.87 25.78 6.38
N ILE A 11 -0.06 26.59 5.87
CA ILE A 11 -1.00 26.19 4.82
C ILE A 11 -0.37 26.44 3.44
N ILE A 12 -0.39 25.43 2.57
CA ILE A 12 0.11 25.49 1.19
C ILE A 12 -1.01 25.20 0.18
N ASP A 13 -0.90 25.75 -1.03
CA ASP A 13 -1.81 25.46 -2.16
C ASP A 13 -1.13 24.48 -3.14
N ILE A 14 -1.59 23.23 -3.15
CA ILE A 14 -1.03 22.18 -3.99
C ILE A 14 -1.22 22.47 -5.48
N LYS A 15 -2.37 23.04 -5.88
CA LYS A 15 -2.66 23.36 -7.28
C LYS A 15 -1.75 24.48 -7.79
N ALA A 16 -1.52 25.51 -6.97
CA ALA A 16 -0.63 26.61 -7.34
C ALA A 16 0.84 26.16 -7.43
N MET A 17 1.27 25.25 -6.55
CA MET A 17 2.66 24.77 -6.51
C MET A 17 3.00 23.75 -7.60
N TYR A 18 2.10 22.80 -7.88
CA TYR A 18 2.38 21.63 -8.73
C TYR A 18 1.47 21.51 -9.95
N GLY A 19 0.60 22.50 -10.17
CA GLY A 19 -0.29 22.56 -11.33
C GLY A 19 -1.50 21.62 -11.25
N ILE A 20 -2.34 21.66 -12.30
CA ILE A 20 -3.63 20.97 -12.32
C ILE A 20 -3.51 19.43 -12.26
N GLY A 21 -2.42 18.86 -12.76
CA GLY A 21 -2.20 17.41 -12.76
C GLY A 21 -1.95 16.80 -11.37
N SER A 22 -1.67 17.63 -10.37
CA SER A 22 -1.43 17.21 -8.98
C SER A 22 -2.71 17.12 -8.14
N VAL A 23 -3.85 17.56 -8.68
CA VAL A 23 -5.13 17.62 -7.98
C VAL A 23 -6.23 16.92 -8.77
N MET A 24 -7.20 16.36 -8.06
CA MET A 24 -8.38 15.73 -8.64
C MET A 24 -9.63 16.19 -7.89
N MET A 25 -10.75 16.31 -8.59
CA MET A 25 -12.01 16.77 -7.98
C MET A 25 -12.68 15.68 -7.14
N THR A 26 -12.64 14.44 -7.63
CA THR A 26 -13.32 13.25 -7.08
C THR A 26 -12.56 11.99 -7.47
N LYS A 27 -12.50 10.98 -6.59
CA LYS A 27 -11.98 9.65 -6.88
C LYS A 27 -12.66 8.61 -5.99
N SER A 28 -12.87 7.40 -6.49
CA SER A 28 -13.37 6.27 -5.70
C SER A 28 -12.32 5.78 -4.71
N VAL A 29 -12.75 5.34 -3.53
CA VAL A 29 -11.87 4.77 -2.50
C VAL A 29 -11.76 3.26 -2.72
N ASP A 30 -10.70 2.85 -3.41
CA ASP A 30 -10.47 1.43 -3.73
C ASP A 30 -9.66 0.68 -2.66
N LEU A 31 -8.90 1.40 -1.83
CA LEU A 31 -7.96 0.86 -0.86
C LEU A 31 -7.79 1.84 0.31
N VAL A 32 -7.76 1.31 1.53
CA VAL A 32 -7.41 2.05 2.74
C VAL A 32 -6.03 1.61 3.23
N ILE A 33 -5.15 2.58 3.50
CA ILE A 33 -3.88 2.33 4.18
C ILE A 33 -3.97 2.89 5.59
N HIS A 34 -4.03 1.99 6.57
CA HIS A 34 -4.08 2.34 7.98
C HIS A 34 -2.66 2.46 8.53
N LEU A 35 -2.24 3.70 8.83
CA LEU A 35 -0.95 3.96 9.46
C LEU A 35 -1.06 3.74 10.97
N GLU A 36 -0.29 2.79 11.51
CA GLU A 36 -0.18 2.59 12.96
C GLU A 36 1.26 2.69 13.44
N HIS A 37 1.45 3.07 14.70
CA HIS A 37 2.77 2.93 15.31
C HIS A 37 3.21 1.48 15.32
N TRP A 38 4.50 1.25 15.03
CA TRP A 38 5.05 -0.09 15.12
C TRP A 38 4.88 -0.67 16.53
N LYS A 39 4.40 -1.90 16.60
CA LYS A 39 4.28 -2.68 17.83
C LYS A 39 5.16 -3.92 17.76
N GLU A 40 6.12 -4.06 18.67
CA GLU A 40 7.06 -5.20 18.68
C GLU A 40 6.37 -6.56 18.77
N LYS A 41 5.25 -6.62 19.50
CA LYS A 41 4.51 -7.86 19.74
C LYS A 41 3.49 -8.19 18.64
N LYS A 42 3.34 -7.33 17.62
CA LYS A 42 2.39 -7.56 16.52
C LYS A 42 3.12 -8.14 15.32
N ALA A 43 2.65 -9.29 14.85
CA ALA A 43 3.10 -9.85 13.58
C ALA A 43 2.46 -9.05 12.43
N TYR A 44 3.31 -8.49 11.57
CA TYR A 44 2.87 -7.83 10.35
C TYR A 44 2.96 -8.80 9.19
N ASP A 45 1.97 -8.77 8.30
CA ASP A 45 1.96 -9.60 7.09
C ASP A 45 3.13 -9.19 6.19
N ARG A 46 4.01 -10.16 5.89
CA ARG A 46 5.18 -9.99 5.04
C ARG A 46 4.95 -10.47 3.61
N LEU A 47 3.97 -11.36 3.42
CA LEU A 47 3.72 -12.01 2.14
C LEU A 47 2.51 -11.40 1.42
N GLY A 48 1.70 -10.62 2.14
CA GLY A 48 0.49 -10.01 1.60
C GLY A 48 -0.57 -11.06 1.28
N LEU A 49 -0.68 -12.09 2.13
CA LEU A 49 -1.64 -13.19 1.98
C LEU A 49 -2.91 -12.97 2.78
N THR A 50 -2.90 -12.03 3.72
CA THR A 50 -4.07 -11.65 4.50
C THR A 50 -4.87 -10.57 3.80
N ASP A 51 -6.16 -10.79 3.65
CA ASP A 51 -7.10 -9.78 3.18
C ASP A 51 -7.80 -9.14 4.39
N ASP A 52 -7.46 -7.88 4.65
CA ASP A 52 -8.09 -7.06 5.67
C ASP A 52 -9.05 -6.07 5.01
N PHE A 53 -10.09 -5.65 5.73
CA PHE A 53 -11.12 -4.75 5.22
C PHE A 53 -11.58 -3.77 6.27
N THR A 54 -11.93 -2.57 5.82
CA THR A 54 -12.65 -1.58 6.62
C THR A 54 -13.99 -1.27 5.99
N THR A 55 -14.95 -0.80 6.78
CA THR A 55 -16.29 -0.46 6.28
C THR A 55 -16.45 1.04 6.23
N ILE A 56 -16.82 1.56 5.07
CA ILE A 56 -17.13 2.98 4.84
C ILE A 56 -18.54 3.05 4.28
N MET A 57 -19.48 3.63 5.04
CA MET A 57 -20.90 3.73 4.65
C MET A 57 -21.47 2.40 4.16
N ASP A 58 -21.29 1.35 4.98
CA ASP A 58 -21.70 -0.04 4.70
C ASP A 58 -21.01 -0.74 3.51
N VAL A 59 -20.05 -0.07 2.86
CA VAL A 59 -19.21 -0.66 1.82
C VAL A 59 -17.92 -1.21 2.42
N ARG A 60 -17.64 -2.49 2.21
CA ARG A 60 -16.35 -3.10 2.57
C ARG A 60 -15.28 -2.69 1.55
N VAL A 61 -14.24 -2.04 2.05
CA VAL A 61 -13.08 -1.58 1.28
C VAL A 61 -11.84 -2.33 1.76
N PRO A 62 -11.00 -2.88 0.86
CA PRO A 62 -9.73 -3.49 1.23
C PRO A 62 -8.87 -2.55 2.08
N GLN A 63 -8.21 -3.10 3.10
CA GLN A 63 -7.34 -2.36 4.02
C GLN A 63 -5.94 -2.99 4.06
N ILE A 64 -4.92 -2.15 4.14
CA ILE A 64 -3.54 -2.53 4.45
C ILE A 64 -3.11 -1.79 5.71
N VAL A 65 -2.68 -2.52 6.73
CA VAL A 65 -2.10 -1.92 7.95
C VAL A 65 -0.60 -1.74 7.75
N LEU A 66 -0.14 -0.48 7.74
CA LEU A 66 1.26 -0.14 7.55
C LEU A 66 1.87 0.40 8.85
N PRO A 67 2.91 -0.25 9.40
CA PRO A 67 3.57 0.25 10.59
C PRO A 67 4.53 1.40 10.28
N VAL A 68 4.43 2.45 11.10
CA VAL A 68 5.26 3.65 11.05
C VAL A 68 6.40 3.52 12.04
N ARG A 69 7.61 3.76 11.54
CA ARG A 69 8.86 3.88 12.32
C ARG A 69 9.68 5.06 11.79
N PRO A 70 10.41 5.77 12.66
CA PRO A 70 11.41 6.74 12.21
C PRO A 70 12.37 6.11 11.20
N GLY A 71 12.80 6.89 10.20
CA GLY A 71 13.69 6.43 9.13
C GLY A 71 13.02 5.69 7.97
N ARG A 72 11.70 5.46 8.01
CA ARG A 72 10.96 4.86 6.89
C ARG A 72 10.36 5.93 5.97
N ASN A 73 10.68 5.86 4.68
CA ASN A 73 10.01 6.70 3.68
C ASN A 73 8.59 6.20 3.42
N LEU A 74 7.61 6.79 4.09
CA LEU A 74 6.21 6.37 3.99
C LEU A 74 5.61 6.63 2.61
N ALA A 75 6.03 7.70 1.91
CA ALA A 75 5.51 8.03 0.58
C ALA A 75 5.80 6.90 -0.41
N ILE A 76 7.04 6.42 -0.46
CA ILE A 76 7.45 5.30 -1.33
C ILE A 76 6.71 4.01 -0.95
N VAL A 77 6.56 3.74 0.34
CA VAL A 77 5.90 2.51 0.80
C VAL A 77 4.41 2.51 0.44
N ILE A 78 3.73 3.65 0.59
CA ILE A 78 2.33 3.84 0.19
C ILE A 78 2.18 3.68 -1.32
N GLU A 79 3.09 4.25 -2.11
CA GLU A 79 3.08 4.11 -3.57
C GLU A 79 3.20 2.64 -4.00
N VAL A 80 4.17 1.92 -3.45
CA VAL A 80 4.39 0.50 -3.74
C VAL A 80 3.17 -0.32 -3.34
N ALA A 81 2.56 -0.04 -2.19
CA ALA A 81 1.35 -0.72 -1.75
C ALA A 81 0.19 -0.51 -2.75
N ALA A 82 -0.03 0.72 -3.22
CA ALA A 82 -1.06 1.03 -4.21
C ALA A 82 -0.81 0.35 -5.57
N ARG A 83 0.46 0.34 -6.04
CA ARG A 83 0.85 -0.37 -7.28
C ARG A 83 0.64 -1.88 -7.14
N ASN A 84 1.05 -2.47 -6.02
CA ASN A 84 0.87 -3.90 -5.75
C ASN A 84 -0.60 -4.29 -5.66
N PHE A 85 -1.44 -3.46 -5.02
CA PHE A 85 -2.89 -3.64 -5.01
C PHE A 85 -3.47 -3.67 -6.43
N THR A 86 -3.02 -2.76 -7.29
CA THR A 86 -3.43 -2.72 -8.70
C THR A 86 -3.01 -4.00 -9.43
N LEU A 87 -1.77 -4.48 -9.24
CA LEU A 87 -1.28 -5.73 -9.83
C LEU A 87 -2.10 -6.95 -9.39
N LYS A 88 -2.40 -7.06 -8.09
CA LYS A 88 -3.27 -8.10 -7.55
C LYS A 88 -4.66 -8.08 -8.19
N ARG A 89 -5.25 -6.89 -8.36
CA ARG A 89 -6.56 -6.72 -9.01
C ARG A 89 -6.54 -7.14 -10.49
N THR A 90 -5.39 -7.02 -11.15
CA THR A 90 -5.18 -7.53 -12.52
C THR A 90 -4.79 -9.01 -12.60
N GLY A 91 -4.75 -9.73 -11.46
CA GLY A 91 -4.48 -11.16 -11.39
C GLY A 91 -3.03 -11.56 -11.12
N TYR A 92 -2.12 -10.59 -10.97
CA TYR A 92 -0.71 -10.87 -10.68
C TYR A 92 -0.42 -10.88 -9.18
N SER A 93 0.19 -11.95 -8.68
CA SER A 93 0.67 -12.05 -7.29
C SER A 93 2.14 -12.43 -7.25
N ALA A 94 2.97 -11.52 -6.75
CA ALA A 94 4.41 -11.76 -6.57
C ALA A 94 4.70 -12.93 -5.62
N ALA A 95 3.87 -13.14 -4.60
CA ALA A 95 4.02 -14.25 -3.67
C ALA A 95 3.77 -15.60 -4.37
N LYS A 96 2.73 -15.70 -5.20
CA LYS A 96 2.45 -16.92 -6.00
C LYS A 96 3.54 -17.17 -7.03
N GLU A 97 4.05 -16.13 -7.67
CA GLU A 97 5.13 -16.25 -8.64
C GLU A 97 6.45 -16.69 -7.99
N LEU A 98 6.75 -16.19 -6.79
CA LEU A 98 7.91 -16.64 -6.01
C LEU A 98 7.77 -18.12 -5.61
N ASP A 99 6.60 -18.52 -5.11
CA ASP A 99 6.30 -19.90 -4.73
C ASP A 99 6.46 -20.87 -5.91
N ARG A 100 5.92 -20.49 -7.09
CA ARG A 100 6.10 -21.26 -8.33
C ARG A 100 7.57 -21.49 -8.66
N ARG A 101 8.40 -20.43 -8.61
CA ARG A 101 9.84 -20.52 -8.90
C ARG A 101 10.58 -21.40 -7.90
N LEU A 102 10.25 -21.29 -6.61
CA LEU A 102 10.86 -22.11 -5.56
C LEU A 102 10.53 -23.60 -5.76
N ASN A 103 9.28 -23.91 -6.08
CA ASN A 103 8.85 -25.29 -6.35
C ASN A 103 9.57 -25.87 -7.58
N GLU A 104 9.72 -25.09 -8.66
CA GLU A 104 10.49 -25.51 -9.85
C GLU A 104 11.96 -25.80 -9.54
N MET A 105 12.59 -24.98 -8.70
CA MET A 105 13.97 -25.21 -8.26
C MET A 105 14.11 -26.48 -7.42
N MET A 106 13.19 -26.72 -6.47
CA MET A 106 13.20 -27.93 -5.64
C MET A 106 12.96 -29.21 -6.44
N THR A 107 12.15 -29.12 -7.51
CA THR A 107 11.84 -30.28 -8.36
C THR A 107 13.04 -30.63 -9.25
N LYS A 108 13.76 -29.62 -9.74
CA LYS A 108 15.00 -29.83 -10.51
C LYS A 108 16.15 -30.38 -9.66
N GLY A 109 16.34 -29.88 -8.43
CA GLY A 109 17.40 -30.36 -7.53
C GLY A 109 17.18 -31.76 -6.92
N LYS A 110 16.05 -32.42 -7.19
CA LYS A 110 15.79 -33.83 -6.83
C LYS A 110 16.13 -34.82 -7.95
N ILE A 111 16.49 -34.32 -9.14
CA ILE A 111 16.81 -35.13 -10.32
C ILE A 111 18.33 -35.27 -10.51
N ASP A 112 19.13 -34.63 -9.64
CA ASP A 112 20.59 -34.79 -9.54
C ASP A 112 20.98 -35.65 -8.33
#